data_AF-A0A349MJQ1-F1
#
_entry.id   AF-A0A349MJQ1-F1
#
_cell.length_a   1.000
_cell.length_b   1.000
_cell.length_c   1.000
_cell.angle_alpha   90.00
_cell.angle_beta   90.00
_cell.angle_gamma   90.00
#
_symmetry.space_group_name_H-M   'P 1'
#
loop_
_entity.id
_entity.type
_entity.pdbx_description
1 polymer ?
#
loop_
_entity_poly.entity_id
_entity_poly.type
_entity_poly.pdbx_seq_one_letter_code
_entity_poly.pdbx_strand_id
1 'polypeptide(L)'
;MGLDDDDYRCMLRDRYGVQSAKDLNPEDVRDLLAHCAKVGALSSGKGWQGRPQPSEDRKPMINKIIKLSDLLGRLGEGKTFLRYADGIAKAMFFRGEENVEIFVEHLTSSQLHKVVTALIVQCKREKVQGFIE
;
A
#
# COMPACT_ATOMS: atom_id res chain seq x y z
N MET A 1 3.05 -1.12 -20.08
CA MET A 1 3.83 -0.46 -21.14
C MET A 1 4.37 -1.56 -22.02
N GLY A 2 3.99 -1.61 -23.29
CA GLY A 2 4.56 -2.54 -24.27
C GLY A 2 5.79 -1.91 -24.91
N LEU A 3 6.81 -1.59 -24.10
CA LEU A 3 8.11 -1.15 -24.59
C LEU A 3 9.01 -2.39 -24.66
N ASP A 4 9.65 -2.58 -25.81
CA ASP A 4 10.68 -3.60 -25.96
C ASP A 4 11.91 -3.25 -25.10
N ASP A 5 12.67 -4.26 -24.66
CA ASP A 5 13.81 -4.09 -23.75
C ASP A 5 14.90 -3.17 -24.35
N ASP A 6 15.06 -3.22 -25.68
CA ASP A 6 16.00 -2.37 -26.41
C ASP A 6 15.55 -0.90 -26.47
N ASP A 7 14.25 -0.64 -26.62
CA ASP A 7 13.69 0.72 -26.57
C ASP A 7 13.80 1.31 -25.16
N TYR A 8 13.58 0.46 -24.14
CA TYR A 8 13.75 0.85 -22.75
C TYR A 8 15.22 1.23 -22.42
N ARG A 9 16.18 0.43 -22.89
CA ARG A 9 17.61 0.73 -22.75
C ARG A 9 18.04 1.96 -23.52
N CYS A 10 17.52 2.16 -24.73
CA CYS A 10 17.79 3.38 -25.50
C CYS A 10 17.30 4.63 -24.77
N MET A 11 16.09 4.58 -24.18
CA MET A 11 15.55 5.69 -23.38
C MET A 11 16.41 5.99 -22.15
N LEU A 12 16.87 4.96 -21.43
CA LEU A 12 17.72 5.14 -20.27
C LEU A 12 19.09 5.74 -20.64
N ARG A 13 19.67 5.29 -21.75
CA ARG A 13 20.96 5.77 -22.24
C ARG A 13 20.87 7.21 -22.74
N ASP A 14 19.80 7.55 -23.45
CA ASP A 14 19.61 8.89 -24.01
C ASP A 14 19.35 9.93 -22.93
N ARG A 15 18.51 9.61 -21.92
CA ARG A 15 18.12 10.57 -20.89
C ARG A 15 19.07 10.64 -19.69
N TYR A 16 19.63 9.49 -19.27
CA TYR A 16 20.41 9.40 -18.04
C TYR A 16 21.83 8.89 -18.26
N GLY A 17 22.21 8.57 -19.51
CA GLY A 17 23.54 8.03 -19.82
C GLY A 17 23.79 6.61 -19.34
N VAL A 18 22.80 5.93 -18.77
CA VAL A 18 22.94 4.58 -18.18
C VAL A 18 22.26 3.51 -19.02
N GLN A 19 22.77 2.29 -18.95
CA GLN A 19 22.17 1.15 -19.64
C GLN A 19 21.20 0.35 -18.75
N SER A 20 21.16 0.64 -17.45
CA SER A 20 20.29 -0.04 -16.49
C SER A 20 19.67 0.94 -15.50
N ALA A 21 18.41 0.69 -15.13
CA ALA A 21 17.74 1.43 -14.06
C ALA A 21 18.36 1.20 -12.68
N LYS A 22 19.23 0.19 -12.53
CA LYS A 22 19.99 -0.06 -11.30
C LYS A 22 21.11 0.96 -11.06
N ASP A 23 21.56 1.63 -12.13
CA ASP A 23 22.65 2.61 -12.09
C ASP A 23 22.14 4.05 -11.96
N LEU A 24 20.82 4.24 -11.77
CA LEU A 24 20.20 5.56 -11.59
C LEU A 24 20.37 6.06 -10.16
N ASN A 25 20.67 7.34 -10.00
CA ASN A 25 20.64 7.98 -8.69
C ASN A 25 19.19 8.19 -8.22
N PRO A 26 18.95 8.38 -6.91
CA PRO A 26 17.61 8.59 -6.38
C PRO A 26 16.85 9.78 -7.01
N GLU A 27 17.57 10.78 -7.52
CA GLU A 27 17.00 11.93 -8.24
C GLU A 27 16.56 11.55 -9.66
N ASP A 28 17.39 10.79 -10.37
CA ASP A 28 17.09 10.29 -11.73
C ASP A 28 15.93 9.28 -11.73
N VAL A 29 15.82 8.46 -10.67
CA VAL A 29 14.68 7.55 -10.47
C VAL A 29 13.37 8.34 -10.35
N ARG A 30 13.38 9.49 -9.65
CA ARG A 30 12.18 10.33 -9.50
C ARG A 30 11.78 10.98 -10.81
N ASP A 31 12.74 11.48 -11.59
CA ASP A 31 12.48 12.03 -12.92
C ASP A 31 11.92 10.95 -13.87
N LEU A 32 12.50 9.74 -13.84
CA LEU A 32 12.03 8.61 -14.64
C LEU A 32 10.58 8.24 -14.29
N LEU A 33 10.25 8.17 -13.00
CA LEU A 33 8.89 7.90 -12.55
C LEU A 33 7.91 8.99 -12.97
N ALA A 34 8.30 10.27 -12.89
CA ALA A 34 7.49 11.40 -13.36
C ALA A 34 7.29 11.36 -14.87
N HIS A 35 8.32 10.98 -15.62
CA HIS A 35 8.23 10.82 -17.07
C HIS A 35 7.32 9.65 -17.46
N CYS A 36 7.47 8.50 -16.81
CA CYS A 36 6.58 7.36 -17.01
C CYS A 36 5.12 7.75 -16.71
N ALA A 37 4.86 8.47 -15.62
CA ALA A 37 3.52 8.97 -15.30
C ALA A 37 2.96 9.92 -16.39
N LYS A 38 3.80 10.78 -16.97
CA LYS A 38 3.41 11.73 -18.03
C LYS A 38 3.13 11.06 -19.38
N VAL A 39 3.84 9.98 -19.71
CA VAL A 39 3.70 9.22 -20.96
C VAL A 39 2.52 8.23 -20.90
N GLY A 40 1.74 8.25 -19.81
CA GLY A 40 0.59 7.36 -19.65
C GLY A 40 1.00 5.96 -19.21
N ALA A 41 2.22 5.77 -18.67
CA ALA A 41 2.36 4.71 -17.68
C ALA A 41 1.43 5.12 -16.54
N LEU A 42 0.28 4.45 -16.47
CA LEU A 42 -0.38 4.27 -15.20
C LEU A 42 0.72 3.71 -14.30
N SER A 43 1.27 4.56 -13.44
CA SER A 43 2.06 4.08 -12.32
C SER A 43 1.11 3.12 -11.64
N SER A 44 1.29 1.84 -11.91
CA SER A 44 0.70 0.76 -11.16
C SER A 44 1.45 0.75 -9.83
N GLY A 45 1.43 1.89 -9.12
CA GLY A 45 1.39 1.82 -7.69
C GLY A 45 0.31 0.78 -7.41
N LYS A 46 0.65 -0.23 -6.62
CA LYS A 46 -0.27 -1.28 -6.18
C LYS A 46 -1.41 -0.66 -5.33
N GLY A 47 -2.07 0.38 -5.82
CA GLY A 47 -3.28 0.95 -5.34
C GLY A 47 -4.38 0.01 -5.76
N TRP A 48 -4.80 -0.82 -4.82
CA TRP A 48 -6.00 -1.67 -4.83
C TRP A 48 -6.08 -2.76 -5.93
N GLN A 49 -5.60 -2.55 -7.15
CA GLN A 49 -5.67 -3.49 -8.28
C GLN A 49 -4.73 -4.71 -8.17
N GLY A 50 -3.79 -4.71 -7.22
CA GLY A 50 -2.89 -5.84 -6.93
C GLY A 50 -3.16 -6.54 -5.61
N ARG A 51 -4.25 -6.17 -4.91
CA ARG A 51 -4.61 -6.80 -3.65
C ARG A 51 -5.53 -8.01 -3.92
N PRO A 52 -5.32 -9.15 -3.26
CA PRO A 52 -6.17 -10.31 -3.47
C PRO A 52 -7.54 -10.05 -2.89
N GLN A 53 -8.57 -10.42 -3.65
CA GLN A 53 -9.93 -10.35 -3.15
C GLN A 53 -10.07 -11.27 -1.92
N PRO A 54 -10.57 -10.75 -0.80
CA PRO A 54 -10.78 -11.57 0.38
C PRO A 54 -11.89 -12.60 0.14
N SER A 55 -11.75 -13.78 0.77
CA SER A 55 -12.81 -14.78 0.78
C SER A 55 -14.08 -14.22 1.44
N GLU A 56 -15.25 -14.73 1.07
CA GLU A 56 -16.54 -14.17 1.48
C GLU A 56 -16.71 -14.07 3.00
N ASP A 57 -16.20 -15.06 3.74
CA ASP A 57 -16.15 -15.08 5.21
C ASP A 57 -15.38 -13.89 5.83
N ARG A 58 -14.35 -13.39 5.14
CA ARG A 58 -13.45 -12.34 5.65
C ARG A 58 -13.86 -10.92 5.20
N LYS A 59 -14.72 -10.81 4.20
CA LYS A 59 -15.31 -9.53 3.75
C LYS A 59 -15.89 -8.69 4.89
N PRO A 60 -16.74 -9.21 5.80
CA PRO A 60 -17.31 -8.39 6.88
C PRO A 60 -16.24 -7.81 7.82
N MET A 61 -15.18 -8.57 8.11
CA MET A 61 -14.10 -8.09 8.98
C MET A 61 -13.26 -7.01 8.30
N ILE A 62 -12.98 -7.17 7.00
CA ILE A 62 -12.24 -6.16 6.23
C ILE A 62 -13.06 -4.88 6.10
N ASN A 63 -14.37 -4.97 5.89
CA ASN A 63 -15.25 -3.81 5.90
C ASN A 63 -15.23 -3.08 7.27
N LYS A 64 -15.17 -3.82 8.37
CA LYS A 64 -15.02 -3.24 9.71
C LYS A 64 -13.67 -2.53 9.89
N ILE A 65 -12.58 -3.12 9.40
CA ILE A 65 -11.24 -2.50 9.38
C ILE A 65 -11.25 -1.19 8.59
N ILE A 66 -11.89 -1.18 7.41
CA ILE A 66 -12.00 0.01 6.56
C ILE A 66 -12.71 1.13 7.32
N LYS A 67 -13.89 0.86 7.90
CA LYS A 67 -14.66 1.85 8.67
C LYS A 67 -13.88 2.41 9.87
N LEU A 68 -13.20 1.55 10.63
CA LEU A 68 -12.41 2.00 11.77
C LEU A 68 -11.21 2.85 11.35
N SER A 69 -10.57 2.49 10.24
CA SER A 69 -9.43 3.25 9.71
C SER A 69 -9.85 4.60 9.15
N ASP A 70 -11.05 4.67 8.57
CA ASP A 70 -11.69 5.90 8.11
C ASP A 70 -12.04 6.84 9.28
N LEU A 71 -12.67 6.31 10.33
CA LEU A 71 -13.01 7.04 11.56
C LEU A 71 -11.78 7.65 12.24
N LEU A 72 -10.64 6.94 12.24
CA LEU A 72 -9.39 7.47 12.80
C LEU A 72 -8.86 8.71 12.05
N GLY A 73 -9.47 9.11 10.92
CA GLY A 73 -9.17 10.35 10.21
C GLY A 73 -7.71 10.47 9.75
N ARG A 74 -6.96 9.36 9.76
CA ARG A 74 -5.50 9.37 9.59
C ARG A 74 -5.04 9.61 8.16
N LEU A 75 -5.94 9.85 7.21
CA LEU A 75 -5.58 9.95 5.80
C LEU A 75 -6.38 11.07 5.11
N GLY A 76 -5.68 12.17 4.84
CA GLY A 76 -6.11 13.17 3.86
C GLY A 76 -6.28 12.56 2.47
N GLU A 77 -6.88 13.35 1.59
CA GLU A 77 -7.27 13.04 0.21
C GLU A 77 -6.34 12.01 -0.46
N GLY A 78 -6.82 10.78 -0.59
CA GLY A 78 -6.23 9.78 -1.48
C GLY A 78 -5.26 8.76 -0.88
N LYS A 79 -5.01 8.70 0.43
CA LYS A 79 -4.22 7.61 1.02
C LYS A 79 -5.11 6.45 1.49
N THR A 80 -4.76 5.26 1.04
CA THR A 80 -5.57 4.03 1.04
C THR A 80 -5.81 3.52 2.46
N PHE A 81 -7.08 3.50 2.89
CA PHE A 81 -7.61 3.09 4.21
C PHE A 81 -6.93 1.84 4.79
N LEU A 82 -6.62 0.86 3.93
CA LEU A 82 -6.04 -0.42 4.31
C LEU A 82 -4.55 -0.37 4.64
N ARG A 83 -3.79 0.63 4.15
CA ARG A 83 -2.34 0.72 4.36
C ARG A 83 -1.96 0.99 5.83
N TYR A 84 -2.83 1.67 6.57
CA TYR A 84 -2.65 1.83 8.02
C TYR A 84 -2.87 0.51 8.76
N ALA A 85 -3.93 -0.21 8.41
CA ALA A 85 -4.21 -1.53 8.95
C ALA A 85 -3.13 -2.56 8.61
N ASP A 86 -2.55 -2.49 7.40
CA ASP A 86 -1.39 -3.27 6.98
C ASP A 86 -0.17 -3.00 7.88
N GLY A 87 0.06 -1.73 8.23
CA GLY A 87 1.11 -1.34 9.18
C GLY A 87 0.91 -1.91 10.59
N ILE A 88 -0.34 -1.91 11.07
CA ILE A 88 -0.70 -2.57 12.35
C ILE A 88 -0.45 -4.08 12.26
N ALA A 89 -0.90 -4.72 11.19
CA ALA A 89 -0.69 -6.14 10.98
C ALA A 89 0.81 -6.49 10.94
N LYS A 90 1.64 -5.70 10.24
CA LYS A 90 3.10 -5.88 10.21
C LYS A 90 3.70 -5.76 11.61
N ALA A 91 3.32 -4.73 12.38
CA ALA A 91 3.81 -4.54 13.74
C ALA A 91 3.39 -5.66 14.70
N MET A 92 2.23 -6.28 14.47
CA MET A 92 1.69 -7.35 15.31
C MET A 92 2.26 -8.73 15.00
N PHE A 93 2.46 -9.06 13.72
CA PHE A 93 2.74 -10.44 13.30
C PHE A 93 4.13 -10.64 12.69
N PHE A 94 4.79 -9.57 12.24
CA PHE A 94 6.06 -9.63 11.49
C PHE A 94 7.11 -8.68 12.08
N ARG A 95 7.10 -8.56 13.41
CA ARG A 95 8.04 -7.71 14.15
C ARG A 95 9.45 -8.27 14.02
N GLY A 96 10.32 -7.57 13.30
CA GLY A 96 11.71 -7.99 13.04
C GLY A 96 12.01 -8.32 11.58
N GLU A 97 11.00 -8.29 10.69
CA GLU A 97 11.18 -8.55 9.27
C GLU A 97 11.14 -7.24 8.46
N GLU A 98 12.30 -6.75 8.04
CA GLU A 98 12.43 -5.42 7.45
C GLU A 98 11.86 -5.32 6.01
N ASN A 99 11.72 -6.42 5.28
CA ASN A 99 11.32 -6.41 3.86
C ASN A 99 9.98 -7.07 3.53
N VAL A 100 9.13 -7.34 4.53
CA VAL A 100 7.84 -7.98 4.26
C VAL A 100 6.74 -6.96 4.02
N GLU A 101 6.11 -7.03 2.85
CA GLU A 101 4.84 -6.38 2.54
C GLU A 101 3.69 -7.27 3.04
N ILE A 102 2.91 -6.77 4.00
CA ILE A 102 1.74 -7.47 4.54
C ILE A 102 0.47 -6.76 4.09
N PHE A 103 -0.48 -7.55 3.61
CA PHE A 103 -1.82 -7.07 3.28
C PHE A 103 -2.81 -7.70 4.25
N VAL A 104 -3.67 -6.89 4.87
CA VAL A 104 -4.72 -7.40 5.78
C VAL A 104 -5.62 -8.43 5.13
N GLU A 105 -5.79 -8.38 3.80
CA GLU A 105 -6.55 -9.37 3.02
C GLU A 105 -5.93 -10.78 3.04
N HIS A 106 -4.62 -10.90 3.31
CA HIS A 106 -3.93 -12.19 3.47
C HIS A 106 -4.10 -12.79 4.86
N LEU A 107 -4.56 -12.02 5.85
CA LEU A 107 -4.67 -12.51 7.22
C LEU A 107 -5.81 -13.53 7.35
N THR A 108 -5.60 -14.46 8.27
CA THR A 108 -6.65 -15.40 8.72
C THR A 108 -7.73 -14.65 9.51
N SER A 109 -8.94 -15.20 9.61
CA SER A 109 -10.05 -14.58 10.35
C SER A 109 -9.67 -14.27 11.82
N SER A 110 -8.87 -15.13 12.46
CA SER A 110 -8.35 -14.88 13.82
C SER A 110 -7.39 -13.67 13.89
N GLN A 111 -6.50 -13.53 12.90
CA GLN A 111 -5.58 -12.38 12.83
C GLN A 111 -6.32 -11.09 12.49
N LEU A 112 -7.29 -11.13 11.59
CA LEU A 112 -8.18 -10.00 11.29
C LEU A 112 -8.91 -9.53 12.55
N HIS A 113 -9.37 -10.45 13.40
CA HIS A 113 -10.02 -10.09 14.67
C HIS A 113 -9.09 -9.27 15.55
N LYS A 114 -7.82 -9.69 15.68
CA LYS A 114 -6.82 -8.96 16.48
C LYS A 114 -6.54 -7.57 15.93
N VAL A 115 -6.46 -7.42 14.60
CA VAL A 115 -6.28 -6.12 13.94
C VAL A 115 -7.50 -5.21 14.19
N VAL A 116 -8.72 -5.75 14.11
CA VAL A 116 -9.95 -5.02 14.45
C VAL A 116 -9.92 -4.56 15.91
N THR A 117 -9.58 -5.43 16.86
CA THR A 117 -9.46 -5.06 18.29
C THR A 117 -8.43 -3.96 18.48
N ALA A 118 -7.29 -4.04 17.80
CA ALA A 118 -6.25 -3.02 17.87
C ALA A 118 -6.76 -1.65 17.39
N LEU A 119 -7.47 -1.63 16.26
CA LEU A 119 -8.07 -0.41 15.71
C LEU A 119 -9.13 0.16 16.66
N ILE A 120 -9.97 -0.67 17.26
CA ILE A 120 -10.95 -0.24 18.29
C ILE A 120 -10.24 0.41 19.48
N VAL A 121 -9.20 -0.24 20.01
CA VAL A 121 -8.40 0.31 21.13
C VAL A 121 -7.78 1.63 20.73
N GLN A 122 -7.30 1.75 19.50
CA GLN A 122 -6.75 2.99 18.97
C GLN A 122 -7.82 4.10 18.85
N CYS A 123 -9.01 3.79 18.32
CA CYS A 123 -10.15 4.73 18.26
C CYS A 123 -10.52 5.23 19.66
N LYS A 124 -10.58 4.33 20.65
CA LYS A 124 -10.84 4.67 22.06
C LYS A 124 -9.75 5.58 22.62
N ARG A 125 -8.48 5.29 22.34
CA ARG A 125 -7.33 6.09 22.78
C ARG A 125 -7.34 7.49 22.18
N GLU A 126 -7.69 7.61 20.89
CA GLU A 126 -7.76 8.89 20.17
C GLU A 126 -9.08 9.64 20.39
N LYS A 127 -10.03 9.08 21.15
CA LYS A 127 -11.36 9.66 21.42
C LYS A 127 -12.09 10.08 20.14
N VAL A 128 -12.02 9.25 19.12
CA VAL A 128 -12.63 9.51 17.81
C VAL A 128 -14.14 9.73 17.96
N GLN A 129 -14.63 10.88 17.50
CA GLN A 129 -16.06 11.19 17.49
C GLN A 129 -16.80 10.28 16.50
N GLY A 130 -17.92 9.69 16.92
CA GLY A 130 -18.73 8.78 16.09
C GLY A 130 -18.37 7.30 16.18
N PHE A 131 -17.37 6.92 16.98
CA PHE A 131 -17.13 5.52 17.33
C PHE A 131 -18.19 5.02 18.34
N ILE A 132 -19.12 4.16 17.89
CA ILE A 132 -20.12 3.47 18.72
C ILE A 132 -19.77 1.98 18.69
N GLU A 133 -19.67 1.37 19.88
CA GLU A 133 -19.17 -0.01 20.08
C GLU A 133 -20.14 -1.10 19.64
#